data_AF-A0A1H4T3X9-F1
#
_entry.id   AF-A0A1H4T3X9-F1
#
_cell.length_a   1.000
_cell.length_b   1.000
_cell.length_c   1.000
_cell.angle_alpha   90.00
_cell.angle_beta   90.00
_cell.angle_gamma   90.00
#
_symmetry.space_group_name_H-M   'P 1'
#
loop_
_entity.id
_entity.type
_entity.pdbx_description
1 polymer ?
#
loop_
_entity_poly.entity_id
_entity_poly.type
_entity_poly.pdbx_seq_one_letter_code
_entity_poly.pdbx_strand_id
1 'polypeptide(L)'
;MAPDRRRSAPRGLAFLTASVVASAALAPGTALAADTAPRPDPRRPAPTASPTPPGGAHSSKGVSAHSPAFGAYLHYGPAGVRRMQELSRWLGGQEPRVGHTYLPGDLWDNIEGAHGFLDSWAKWRRAKADRMLVLNVPMMERNEENLPDAAVRRLLRRAASGAFDEHFEVLAERLVDLGVPDTVVVLGWEMNGITYTHRCGPDPDSWKQYWRRIVKVMRSVEGQKFRFDFAPSRGMDAIPWPECYPGDDVVDIIGMDAYDQPHGLGFDEQVSEPYGLRYHVDFARKHGKPISYPEWGLFRNGDNIRYMLRMLAWMDEHKPLYNTITDYCPHGVWLCSDNPRAAALYRVLLSTPYLPRPEPGPSVPAEPDTDPKPASGPARPATPAALPSELPQCTPVDLEKGLKQRVGDSLTLCLQQARSRR
;
A
#
# COMPACT_ATOMS: atom_id res chain seq x y z
N MET A 1 -31.19 15.20 20.15
CA MET A 1 -31.58 16.11 21.25
C MET A 1 -30.59 15.92 22.39
N ALA A 2 -29.89 16.98 22.75
CA ALA A 2 -29.25 17.20 24.04
C ALA A 2 -29.65 18.64 24.44
N PRO A 3 -29.48 19.12 25.68
CA PRO A 3 -28.72 18.53 26.78
C PRO A 3 -29.42 18.62 28.16
N ASP A 4 -28.83 18.04 29.20
CA ASP A 4 -28.82 18.78 30.47
C ASP A 4 -27.57 18.49 31.32
N ARG A 5 -27.00 19.58 31.84
CA ARG A 5 -25.79 19.65 32.66
C ARG A 5 -26.21 19.65 34.13
N ARG A 6 -25.51 18.90 34.99
CA ARG A 6 -25.26 19.35 36.38
C ARG A 6 -23.87 18.96 36.87
N ARG A 7 -23.10 20.00 37.23
CA ARG A 7 -21.88 19.95 38.05
C ARG A 7 -22.26 19.83 39.51
N SER A 8 -21.45 19.14 40.33
CA SER A 8 -21.00 19.55 41.68
C SER A 8 -20.02 18.53 42.26
N ALA A 9 -18.78 18.98 42.57
CA ALA A 9 -17.84 18.36 43.52
C ALA A 9 -18.05 19.03 44.91
N PRO A 10 -17.21 18.89 45.97
CA PRO A 10 -16.01 18.06 46.21
C PRO A 10 -15.94 17.43 47.63
N ARG A 11 -14.85 16.70 47.96
CA ARG A 11 -14.19 16.45 49.28
C ARG A 11 -13.41 15.12 49.20
N GLY A 12 -12.19 14.94 49.66
CA GLY A 12 -11.25 15.78 50.41
C GLY A 12 -9.84 15.17 50.38
N LEU A 13 -8.86 15.98 50.80
CA LEU A 13 -7.45 15.60 50.98
C LEU A 13 -7.26 14.63 52.16
N ALA A 14 -6.30 13.73 52.03
CA ALA A 14 -5.49 13.24 53.15
C ALA A 14 -4.03 13.07 52.69
N PHE A 15 -3.13 13.84 53.31
CA PHE A 15 -1.68 13.66 53.26
C PHE A 15 -1.26 12.52 54.20
N LEU A 16 -0.26 11.73 53.82
CA LEU A 16 0.72 11.17 54.75
C LEU A 16 2.09 11.07 54.06
N THR A 17 3.10 11.34 54.86
CA THR A 17 4.46 11.80 54.55
C THR A 17 5.53 10.73 54.77
N ALA A 18 6.65 10.88 54.04
CA ALA A 18 8.05 10.52 54.34
C ALA A 18 8.41 9.02 54.50
N SER A 19 9.50 8.49 53.92
CA SER A 19 10.89 8.91 54.17
C SER A 19 11.91 8.37 53.16
N VAL A 20 13.02 9.09 53.07
CA VAL A 20 14.26 8.91 52.29
C VAL A 20 15.32 8.12 53.08
N VAL A 21 16.17 7.30 52.41
CA VAL A 21 17.65 7.10 52.61
C VAL A 21 18.17 6.30 51.38
N ALA A 22 18.92 6.84 50.42
CA ALA A 22 20.35 7.18 50.30
C ALA A 22 21.33 6.04 49.86
N SER A 23 21.79 6.17 48.61
CA SER A 23 23.08 5.89 47.94
C SER A 23 24.08 4.83 48.42
N ALA A 24 24.65 4.09 47.44
CA ALA A 24 26.10 3.89 47.31
C ALA A 24 26.49 3.59 45.84
N ALA A 25 27.43 4.39 45.32
CA ALA A 25 28.16 4.15 44.07
C ALA A 25 29.36 3.24 44.32
N LEU A 26 29.83 2.50 43.30
CA LEU A 26 31.23 2.05 43.14
C LEU A 26 31.47 1.53 41.71
N ALA A 27 32.24 2.28 40.95
CA ALA A 27 33.20 1.82 39.93
C ALA A 27 34.56 2.44 40.37
N PRO A 28 35.75 1.88 40.08
CA PRO A 28 36.25 1.61 38.72
C PRO A 28 37.22 0.41 38.60
N GLY A 29 37.71 0.13 37.38
CA GLY A 29 38.86 -0.76 37.17
C GLY A 29 39.22 -0.99 35.71
N THR A 30 40.13 -0.19 35.18
CA THR A 30 40.86 -0.36 33.91
C THR A 30 42.17 -1.12 34.12
N ALA A 31 42.59 -1.99 33.19
CA ALA A 31 44.00 -2.22 32.87
C ALA A 31 44.18 -2.95 31.52
N LEU A 32 45.04 -2.38 30.67
CA LEU A 32 45.59 -2.90 29.43
C LEU A 32 46.83 -3.79 29.66
N ALA A 33 47.11 -4.70 28.72
CA ALA A 33 48.43 -4.98 28.10
C ALA A 33 48.20 -6.13 27.08
N ALA A 34 48.31 -5.92 25.76
CA ALA A 34 49.52 -5.76 24.95
C ALA A 34 50.49 -6.94 25.06
N ASP A 35 50.57 -7.76 24.01
CA ASP A 35 51.85 -8.35 23.64
C ASP A 35 52.01 -8.52 22.14
N THR A 36 53.27 -8.41 21.72
CA THR A 36 53.72 -7.94 20.41
C THR A 36 54.29 -9.11 19.58
N ALA A 37 54.35 -8.91 18.25
CA ALA A 37 54.74 -9.81 17.16
C ALA A 37 56.14 -10.50 17.29
N PRO A 38 56.54 -11.46 16.40
CA PRO A 38 57.01 -11.09 15.05
C PRO A 38 56.69 -12.07 13.89
N ARG A 39 56.57 -11.50 12.68
CA ARG A 39 56.66 -12.15 11.36
C ARG A 39 58.03 -12.84 11.15
N PRO A 40 58.10 -13.78 10.21
CA PRO A 40 58.88 -13.49 9.00
C PRO A 40 58.16 -13.87 7.69
N ASP A 41 58.21 -12.95 6.73
CA ASP A 41 58.06 -13.19 5.29
C ASP A 41 59.50 -13.27 4.73
N PRO A 42 59.80 -14.13 3.74
CA PRO A 42 59.84 -13.57 2.38
C PRO A 42 59.46 -14.60 1.28
N ARG A 43 58.54 -14.23 0.39
CA ARG A 43 58.78 -14.02 -1.07
C ARG A 43 57.50 -14.17 -1.91
N ARG A 44 57.21 -13.08 -2.63
CA ARG A 44 56.25 -12.89 -3.74
C ARG A 44 56.53 -13.88 -4.90
N PRO A 45 55.49 -14.27 -5.68
CA PRO A 45 55.21 -13.54 -6.93
C PRO A 45 53.71 -13.38 -7.32
N ALA A 46 53.47 -12.29 -8.07
CA ALA A 46 52.44 -12.01 -9.11
C ALA A 46 50.92 -12.00 -8.79
N PRO A 47 50.13 -11.13 -9.48
CA PRO A 47 48.75 -10.80 -9.11
C PRO A 47 47.74 -11.75 -9.75
N THR A 48 46.81 -12.28 -8.95
CA THR A 48 45.66 -13.05 -9.45
C THR A 48 44.39 -12.22 -9.25
N ALA A 49 43.65 -12.06 -10.33
CA ALA A 49 42.38 -11.33 -10.39
C ALA A 49 41.35 -11.93 -9.43
N SER A 50 40.67 -11.07 -8.68
CA SER A 50 39.54 -11.44 -7.83
C SER A 50 38.37 -12.00 -8.66
N PRO A 51 37.70 -13.07 -8.22
CA PRO A 51 36.58 -13.65 -8.94
C PRO A 51 35.33 -12.77 -8.81
N THR A 52 34.82 -12.34 -9.96
CA THR A 52 33.47 -11.79 -10.15
C THR A 52 32.42 -12.81 -9.65
N PRO A 53 31.34 -12.40 -8.95
CA PRO A 53 30.26 -13.31 -8.60
C PRO A 53 29.62 -13.88 -9.88
N PRO A 54 29.30 -15.19 -9.94
CA PRO A 54 28.71 -15.79 -11.11
C PRO A 54 27.32 -15.18 -11.36
N GLY A 55 27.11 -14.79 -12.61
CA GLY A 55 25.89 -14.16 -13.09
C GLY A 55 24.64 -14.94 -12.72
N GLY A 56 23.56 -14.18 -12.47
CA GLY A 56 22.22 -14.69 -12.28
C GLY A 56 21.84 -15.64 -13.41
N ALA A 57 21.89 -16.93 -13.10
CA ALA A 57 21.53 -17.99 -14.00
C ALA A 57 20.03 -18.24 -13.88
N HIS A 58 19.34 -17.91 -14.97
CA HIS A 58 18.06 -18.47 -15.41
C HIS A 58 16.81 -18.05 -14.63
N SER A 59 16.28 -16.89 -15.04
CA SER A 59 14.83 -16.72 -15.18
C SER A 59 14.26 -17.90 -15.95
N SER A 60 13.39 -18.67 -15.30
CA SER A 60 12.54 -19.62 -15.98
C SER A 60 11.79 -18.89 -17.10
N LYS A 61 11.82 -19.49 -18.29
CA LYS A 61 11.07 -19.03 -19.46
C LYS A 61 9.60 -18.84 -19.08
N GLY A 62 9.04 -17.67 -19.40
CA GLY A 62 7.60 -17.50 -19.58
C GLY A 62 6.78 -16.90 -18.43
N VAL A 63 7.33 -16.00 -17.62
CA VAL A 63 6.48 -15.13 -16.79
C VAL A 63 6.20 -13.87 -17.60
N SER A 64 5.06 -13.82 -18.28
CA SER A 64 4.49 -12.57 -18.83
C SER A 64 4.63 -11.46 -17.78
N ALA A 65 4.92 -10.22 -18.14
CA ALA A 65 4.99 -9.13 -17.15
C ALA A 65 3.62 -9.03 -16.44
N HIS A 66 3.50 -9.63 -15.25
CA HIS A 66 2.23 -9.72 -14.55
C HIS A 66 1.89 -8.32 -14.05
N SER A 67 0.69 -7.83 -14.36
CA SER A 67 0.13 -6.63 -13.73
C SER A 67 0.26 -6.75 -12.20
N PRO A 68 0.42 -5.61 -11.49
CA PRO A 68 0.47 -5.58 -10.03
C PRO A 68 -0.57 -6.48 -9.38
N ALA A 69 -0.24 -7.13 -8.26
CA ALA A 69 -1.25 -7.81 -7.48
C ALA A 69 -2.25 -6.77 -6.97
N PHE A 70 -3.55 -7.02 -7.16
CA PHE A 70 -4.59 -6.11 -6.70
C PHE A 70 -5.49 -6.82 -5.68
N GLY A 71 -6.08 -6.01 -4.81
CA GLY A 71 -6.96 -6.43 -3.74
C GLY A 71 -7.95 -5.34 -3.37
N ALA A 72 -8.67 -5.57 -2.28
CA ALA A 72 -9.49 -4.56 -1.65
C ALA A 72 -9.56 -4.79 -0.13
N TYR A 73 -9.71 -3.73 0.63
CA TYR A 73 -10.23 -3.82 1.99
C TYR A 73 -11.76 -3.86 1.93
N LEU A 74 -12.34 -4.95 2.44
CA LEU A 74 -13.79 -5.20 2.35
C LEU A 74 -14.48 -5.44 3.68
N HIS A 75 -13.71 -5.72 4.74
CA HIS A 75 -14.09 -5.85 6.16
C HIS A 75 -12.93 -6.56 6.90
N TYR A 76 -12.71 -6.28 8.18
CA TYR A 76 -11.61 -6.90 8.94
C TYR A 76 -11.79 -8.41 9.19
N GLY A 77 -13.01 -8.85 9.54
CA GLY A 77 -13.34 -10.25 9.85
C GLY A 77 -13.81 -11.11 8.66
N PRO A 78 -14.43 -12.28 8.93
CA PRO A 78 -14.82 -13.28 7.90
C PRO A 78 -15.74 -12.76 6.79
N ALA A 79 -16.47 -11.66 7.03
CA ALA A 79 -17.27 -11.00 5.99
C ALA A 79 -16.39 -10.50 4.83
N GLY A 80 -15.16 -10.06 5.10
CA GLY A 80 -14.22 -9.58 4.09
C GLY A 80 -13.84 -10.69 3.12
N VAL A 81 -13.55 -11.88 3.65
CA VAL A 81 -13.23 -13.08 2.83
C VAL A 81 -14.38 -13.47 1.91
N ARG A 82 -15.64 -13.42 2.39
CA ARG A 82 -16.81 -13.67 1.54
C ARG A 82 -16.95 -12.61 0.45
N ARG A 83 -16.79 -11.34 0.83
CA ARG A 83 -16.87 -10.20 -0.08
C ARG A 83 -15.77 -10.23 -1.15
N MET A 84 -14.60 -10.80 -0.90
CA MET A 84 -13.57 -11.00 -1.94
C MET A 84 -14.08 -11.86 -3.11
N GLN A 85 -14.89 -12.89 -2.83
CA GLN A 85 -15.51 -13.72 -3.88
C GLN A 85 -16.62 -12.97 -4.62
N GLU A 86 -17.37 -12.13 -3.92
CA GLU A 86 -18.40 -11.27 -4.51
C GLU A 86 -17.79 -10.18 -5.39
N LEU A 87 -16.72 -9.53 -4.93
CA LEU A 87 -15.94 -8.56 -5.70
C LEU A 87 -15.41 -9.21 -6.98
N SER A 88 -14.85 -10.42 -6.90
CA SER A 88 -14.40 -11.14 -8.09
C SER A 88 -15.52 -11.37 -9.10
N ARG A 89 -16.72 -11.77 -8.65
CA ARG A 89 -17.89 -11.90 -9.52
C ARG A 89 -18.32 -10.56 -10.12
N TRP A 90 -18.29 -9.49 -9.34
CA TRP A 90 -18.60 -8.14 -9.81
C TRP A 90 -17.59 -7.70 -10.89
N LEU A 91 -16.31 -8.03 -10.74
CA LEU A 91 -15.23 -7.83 -11.71
C LEU A 91 -15.19 -8.87 -12.84
N GLY A 92 -16.31 -9.52 -13.16
CA GLY A 92 -16.37 -10.43 -14.33
C GLY A 92 -15.52 -11.70 -14.18
N GLY A 93 -15.23 -12.13 -12.96
CA GLY A 93 -14.43 -13.31 -12.66
C GLY A 93 -12.94 -13.03 -12.46
N GLN A 94 -12.49 -11.78 -12.60
CA GLN A 94 -11.12 -11.42 -12.25
C GLN A 94 -10.93 -11.62 -10.73
N GLU A 95 -9.99 -12.48 -10.34
CA GLU A 95 -9.74 -12.77 -8.93
C GLU A 95 -8.75 -11.78 -8.32
N PRO A 96 -9.10 -11.09 -7.23
CA PRO A 96 -8.13 -10.35 -6.45
C PRO A 96 -7.10 -11.30 -5.81
N ARG A 97 -5.82 -10.90 -5.87
CA ARG A 97 -4.70 -11.68 -5.31
C ARG A 97 -4.25 -11.17 -3.94
N VAL A 98 -4.67 -9.99 -3.53
CA VAL A 98 -4.30 -9.41 -2.22
C VAL A 98 -5.51 -9.36 -1.30
N GLY A 99 -5.42 -10.07 -0.19
CA GLY A 99 -6.37 -9.97 0.92
C GLY A 99 -5.84 -8.97 1.92
N HIS A 100 -6.47 -7.79 1.99
CA HIS A 100 -6.08 -6.71 2.89
C HIS A 100 -7.07 -6.58 4.04
N THR A 101 -6.53 -6.52 5.25
CA THR A 101 -7.29 -6.46 6.50
C THR A 101 -6.51 -5.74 7.59
N TYR A 102 -7.19 -5.45 8.71
CA TYR A 102 -6.66 -4.69 9.84
C TYR A 102 -6.83 -5.51 11.12
N LEU A 103 -5.89 -5.36 12.03
CA LEU A 103 -6.12 -5.69 13.43
C LEU A 103 -6.78 -4.50 14.15
N PRO A 104 -7.80 -4.72 15.00
CA PRO A 104 -8.32 -3.67 15.87
C PRO A 104 -7.21 -3.19 16.82
N GLY A 105 -7.11 -1.87 16.98
CA GLY A 105 -6.08 -1.23 17.81
C GLY A 105 -6.59 -0.71 19.15
N ASP A 106 -7.77 -1.12 19.61
CA ASP A 106 -8.35 -0.68 20.87
C ASP A 106 -7.66 -1.31 22.09
N LEU A 107 -7.29 -2.59 21.99
CA LEU A 107 -6.65 -3.38 23.05
C LEU A 107 -5.46 -4.18 22.52
N TRP A 108 -4.45 -4.45 23.35
CA TRP A 108 -3.31 -5.29 22.96
C TRP A 108 -3.70 -6.68 22.47
N ASP A 109 -4.64 -7.37 23.13
CA ASP A 109 -5.10 -8.72 22.71
C ASP A 109 -5.64 -8.74 21.26
N ASN A 110 -6.22 -7.62 20.81
CA ASN A 110 -6.65 -7.50 19.42
C ASN A 110 -5.47 -7.30 18.44
N ILE A 111 -4.42 -6.58 18.86
CA ILE A 111 -3.17 -6.38 18.12
C ILE A 111 -2.33 -7.67 18.08
N GLU A 112 -2.41 -8.49 19.12
CA GLU A 112 -1.85 -9.85 19.16
C GLU A 112 -2.57 -10.81 18.20
N GLY A 113 -3.69 -10.36 17.62
CA GLY A 113 -4.44 -11.06 16.60
C GLY A 113 -5.44 -12.06 17.16
N ALA A 114 -6.18 -11.71 18.24
CA ALA A 114 -7.21 -12.48 18.94
C ALA A 114 -7.97 -13.58 18.15
N HIS A 115 -8.44 -14.63 18.85
CA HIS A 115 -9.08 -15.81 18.23
C HIS A 115 -10.25 -15.47 17.28
N GLY A 116 -10.17 -15.97 16.04
CA GLY A 116 -11.22 -15.81 15.02
C GLY A 116 -11.02 -14.66 14.02
N PHE A 117 -10.09 -13.74 14.26
CA PHE A 117 -9.82 -12.63 13.33
C PHE A 117 -9.02 -13.08 12.10
N LEU A 118 -7.87 -13.72 12.34
CA LEU A 118 -6.91 -14.04 11.29
C LEU A 118 -7.19 -15.38 10.60
N ASP A 119 -7.91 -16.30 11.24
CA ASP A 119 -8.13 -17.68 10.78
C ASP A 119 -8.73 -17.74 9.36
N SER A 120 -9.74 -16.90 9.10
CA SER A 120 -10.43 -16.86 7.81
C SER A 120 -9.54 -16.31 6.70
N TRP A 121 -8.75 -15.27 7.01
CA TRP A 121 -7.81 -14.67 6.07
C TRP A 121 -6.61 -15.58 5.80
N ALA A 122 -6.11 -16.24 6.85
CA ALA A 122 -5.07 -17.23 6.74
C ALA A 122 -5.51 -18.39 5.83
N LYS A 123 -6.72 -18.93 6.03
CA LYS A 123 -7.32 -19.93 5.14
C LYS A 123 -7.45 -19.40 3.70
N TRP A 124 -7.88 -18.15 3.51
CA TRP A 124 -8.01 -17.54 2.19
C TRP A 124 -6.66 -17.43 1.46
N ARG A 125 -5.59 -17.01 2.15
CA ARG A 125 -4.23 -16.93 1.59
C ARG A 125 -3.65 -18.30 1.29
N ARG A 126 -3.86 -19.30 2.16
CA ARG A 126 -3.33 -20.66 1.93
C ARG A 126 -4.02 -21.40 0.78
N ALA A 127 -5.21 -20.96 0.37
CA ALA A 127 -5.98 -21.61 -0.68
C ALA A 127 -5.37 -21.47 -2.09
N LYS A 128 -4.51 -20.47 -2.35
CA LYS A 128 -3.77 -20.34 -3.61
C LYS A 128 -2.37 -19.75 -3.37
N ALA A 129 -1.36 -20.27 -4.05
CA ALA A 129 0.04 -19.87 -3.84
C ALA A 129 0.36 -18.44 -4.28
N ASP A 130 -0.41 -17.88 -5.21
CA ASP A 130 -0.25 -16.53 -5.73
C ASP A 130 -1.01 -15.45 -4.93
N ARG A 131 -1.66 -15.83 -3.82
CA ARG A 131 -2.33 -14.90 -2.91
C ARG A 131 -1.39 -14.34 -1.87
N MET A 132 -1.58 -13.06 -1.58
CA MET A 132 -0.88 -12.31 -0.56
C MET A 132 -1.84 -11.94 0.56
N LEU A 133 -1.43 -12.14 1.82
CA LEU A 133 -2.09 -11.53 2.97
C LEU A 133 -1.34 -10.24 3.32
N VAL A 134 -2.06 -9.13 3.33
CA VAL A 134 -1.58 -7.81 3.75
C VAL A 134 -2.35 -7.44 5.03
N LEU A 135 -1.62 -7.21 6.10
CA LEU A 135 -2.17 -6.99 7.43
C LEU A 135 -1.70 -5.63 7.97
N ASN A 136 -2.62 -4.70 8.16
CA ASN A 136 -2.37 -3.47 8.89
C ASN A 136 -2.34 -3.76 10.40
N VAL A 137 -1.21 -3.43 11.03
CA VAL A 137 -0.93 -3.73 12.43
C VAL A 137 -0.67 -2.42 13.19
N PRO A 138 -1.55 -2.04 14.14
CA PRO A 138 -1.29 -0.90 15.00
C PRO A 138 -0.01 -1.10 15.80
N MET A 139 0.78 -0.04 16.00
CA MET A 139 1.91 -0.13 16.93
C MET A 139 1.50 0.22 18.36
N MET A 140 0.26 0.61 18.62
CA MET A 140 -0.18 0.98 19.96
C MET A 140 -1.64 0.62 20.15
N GLU A 141 -2.00 0.11 21.32
CA GLU A 141 -3.41 0.04 21.73
C GLU A 141 -4.00 1.45 21.92
N ARG A 142 -5.32 1.53 22.14
CA ARG A 142 -6.06 2.81 22.20
C ARG A 142 -5.76 3.65 20.97
N ASN A 143 -5.65 2.99 19.81
CA ASN A 143 -5.02 3.58 18.63
C ASN A 143 -5.81 4.78 18.09
N GLU A 144 -7.11 4.87 18.36
CA GLU A 144 -7.98 5.95 17.86
C GLU A 144 -8.57 6.79 18.99
N GLU A 145 -8.00 6.73 20.20
CA GLU A 145 -8.52 7.47 21.37
C GLU A 145 -8.16 8.96 21.41
N ASN A 146 -7.53 9.50 20.36
CA ASN A 146 -7.16 10.92 20.26
C ASN A 146 -6.29 11.40 21.46
N LEU A 147 -5.26 10.63 21.82
CA LEU A 147 -4.40 10.96 22.94
C LEU A 147 -3.59 12.24 22.70
N PRO A 148 -3.39 13.09 23.72
CA PRO A 148 -2.57 14.29 23.59
C PRO A 148 -1.09 13.94 23.41
N ASP A 149 -0.33 14.80 22.73
CA ASP A 149 1.09 14.59 22.41
C ASP A 149 1.96 14.25 23.63
N ALA A 150 1.70 14.87 24.78
CA ALA A 150 2.43 14.55 25.99
C ALA A 150 2.25 13.08 26.43
N ALA A 151 1.06 12.51 26.21
CA ALA A 151 0.79 11.10 26.47
C ALA A 151 1.46 10.20 25.42
N VAL A 152 1.33 10.54 24.13
CA VAL A 152 1.95 9.78 23.04
C VAL A 152 3.47 9.76 23.15
N ARG A 153 4.11 10.90 23.45
CA ARG A 153 5.55 10.97 23.72
C ARG A 153 6.00 10.00 24.82
N ARG A 154 5.26 9.92 25.92
CA ARG A 154 5.58 8.99 27.02
C ARG A 154 5.40 7.54 26.57
N LEU A 155 4.36 7.23 25.80
CA LEU A 155 4.13 5.89 25.26
C LEU A 155 5.24 5.49 24.29
N LEU A 156 5.60 6.35 23.33
CA LEU A 156 6.69 6.09 22.38
C LEU A 156 8.03 5.83 23.08
N ARG A 157 8.37 6.57 24.14
CA ARG A 157 9.60 6.34 24.91
C ARG A 157 9.60 5.01 25.66
N ARG A 158 8.45 4.61 26.23
CA ARG A 158 8.28 3.29 26.84
C ARG A 158 8.42 2.19 25.78
N ALA A 159 7.77 2.38 24.64
CA ALA A 159 7.82 1.46 23.52
C ALA A 159 9.25 1.30 22.97
N ALA A 160 9.98 2.40 22.81
CA ALA A 160 11.38 2.42 22.42
C ALA A 160 12.31 1.71 23.42
N SER A 161 11.91 1.65 24.71
CA SER A 161 12.61 0.86 25.74
C SER A 161 12.22 -0.63 25.76
N GLY A 162 11.29 -1.06 24.91
CA GLY A 162 10.86 -2.45 24.77
C GLY A 162 9.65 -2.87 25.59
N ALA A 163 8.91 -1.90 26.15
CA ALA A 163 7.78 -2.20 27.05
C ALA A 163 6.61 -2.97 26.42
N PHE A 164 6.58 -3.08 25.09
CA PHE A 164 5.47 -3.65 24.32
C PHE A 164 5.94 -4.72 23.32
N ASP A 165 7.20 -5.18 23.42
CA ASP A 165 7.81 -6.09 22.46
C ASP A 165 7.06 -7.44 22.39
N GLU A 166 6.66 -7.97 23.55
CA GLU A 166 5.98 -9.27 23.70
C GLU A 166 4.70 -9.37 22.84
N HIS A 167 3.92 -8.29 22.74
CA HIS A 167 2.69 -8.27 21.94
C HIS A 167 2.95 -8.58 20.45
N PHE A 168 4.10 -8.16 19.91
CA PHE A 168 4.46 -8.40 18.52
C PHE A 168 5.13 -9.77 18.33
N GLU A 169 5.76 -10.32 19.37
CA GLU A 169 6.21 -11.71 19.38
C GLU A 169 5.00 -12.65 19.27
N VAL A 170 3.98 -12.44 20.12
CA VAL A 170 2.72 -13.20 20.10
C VAL A 170 2.04 -13.13 18.74
N LEU A 171 1.93 -11.93 18.14
CA LEU A 171 1.37 -11.80 16.79
C LEU A 171 2.18 -12.59 15.75
N ALA A 172 3.52 -12.51 15.82
CA ALA A 172 4.40 -13.20 14.88
C ALA A 172 4.29 -14.72 14.98
N GLU A 173 4.34 -15.28 16.19
CA GLU A 173 4.12 -16.71 16.46
C GLU A 173 2.79 -17.15 15.89
N ARG A 174 1.75 -16.37 16.15
CA ARG A 174 0.40 -16.68 15.69
C ARG A 174 0.26 -16.70 14.17
N LEU A 175 0.88 -15.77 13.46
CA LEU A 175 0.89 -15.76 12.00
C LEU A 175 1.63 -16.98 11.42
N VAL A 176 2.72 -17.41 12.07
CA VAL A 176 3.46 -18.63 11.71
C VAL A 176 2.61 -19.87 11.97
N ASP A 177 1.98 -19.98 13.13
CA ASP A 177 1.11 -21.11 13.51
C ASP A 177 -0.11 -21.24 12.60
N LEU A 178 -0.65 -20.11 12.14
CA LEU A 178 -1.70 -20.08 11.13
C LEU A 178 -1.19 -20.44 9.72
N GLY A 179 0.08 -20.77 9.55
CA GLY A 179 0.66 -21.15 8.26
C GLY A 179 0.67 -20.02 7.24
N VAL A 180 0.75 -18.77 7.71
CA VAL A 180 0.90 -17.56 6.86
C VAL A 180 2.18 -16.78 7.21
N PRO A 181 3.34 -17.46 7.25
CA PRO A 181 4.60 -16.84 7.67
C PRO A 181 5.09 -15.75 6.70
N ASP A 182 4.52 -15.64 5.51
CA ASP A 182 4.89 -14.68 4.45
C ASP A 182 3.96 -13.46 4.38
N THR A 183 3.23 -13.19 5.45
CA THR A 183 2.35 -12.02 5.59
C THR A 183 3.13 -10.73 5.37
N VAL A 184 2.56 -9.82 4.57
CA VAL A 184 3.03 -8.43 4.46
C VAL A 184 2.41 -7.65 5.61
N VAL A 185 3.25 -7.09 6.48
CA VAL A 185 2.84 -6.34 7.68
C VAL A 185 2.96 -4.85 7.38
N VAL A 186 1.82 -4.18 7.25
CA VAL A 186 1.74 -2.72 7.17
C VAL A 186 1.68 -2.20 8.60
N LEU A 187 2.85 -2.10 9.21
CA LEU A 187 2.99 -1.69 10.60
C LEU A 187 2.68 -0.18 10.70
N GLY A 188 2.01 0.28 11.76
CA GLY A 188 1.83 1.71 12.07
C GLY A 188 1.58 2.66 10.88
N TRP A 189 0.64 2.31 10.00
CA TRP A 189 0.32 3.06 8.77
C TRP A 189 -0.07 4.52 9.07
N GLU A 190 0.06 5.42 8.08
CA GLU A 190 -0.31 6.83 8.18
C GLU A 190 0.33 7.55 9.39
N MET A 191 1.54 7.13 9.78
CA MET A 191 2.23 7.64 10.96
C MET A 191 2.53 9.15 10.90
N ASN A 192 2.55 9.73 9.70
CA ASN A 192 2.79 11.15 9.49
C ASN A 192 1.58 12.04 9.84
N GLY A 193 0.41 11.46 10.11
CA GLY A 193 -0.77 12.17 10.57
C GLY A 193 -0.90 12.26 12.09
N ILE A 194 -2.09 12.65 12.54
CA ILE A 194 -2.43 12.79 13.97
C ILE A 194 -3.54 11.85 14.45
N THR A 195 -4.20 11.15 13.53
CA THR A 195 -5.37 10.30 13.79
C THR A 195 -5.04 9.19 14.79
N TYR A 196 -3.91 8.52 14.58
CA TYR A 196 -3.55 7.34 15.35
C TYR A 196 -2.66 7.67 16.54
N THR A 197 -2.76 6.88 17.61
CA THR A 197 -1.85 6.96 18.76
C THR A 197 -0.45 6.49 18.37
N HIS A 198 -0.32 5.58 17.40
CA HIS A 198 0.98 5.16 16.86
C HIS A 198 1.69 6.20 15.98
N ARG A 199 1.16 7.42 15.84
CA ARG A 199 1.77 8.48 15.03
C ARG A 199 3.24 8.75 15.41
N CYS A 200 4.01 9.18 14.41
CA CYS A 200 5.44 9.42 14.50
C CYS A 200 5.78 10.69 15.27
N GLY A 201 5.09 11.81 14.97
CA GLY A 201 5.08 12.95 15.87
C GLY A 201 4.34 12.58 17.16
N PRO A 202 4.82 12.92 18.36
CA PRO A 202 5.70 14.05 18.66
C PRO A 202 7.14 13.65 19.07
N ASP A 203 7.56 12.41 18.81
CA ASP A 203 8.90 11.91 19.17
C ASP A 203 9.41 10.92 18.08
N PRO A 204 9.80 11.42 16.89
CA PRO A 204 10.16 10.58 15.74
C PRO A 204 11.33 9.62 16.02
N ASP A 205 12.27 10.02 16.87
CA ASP A 205 13.40 9.14 17.23
C ASP A 205 12.94 7.94 18.05
N SER A 206 12.08 8.16 19.05
CA SER A 206 11.47 7.05 19.80
C SER A 206 10.58 6.19 18.91
N TRP A 207 9.85 6.79 17.95
CA TRP A 207 9.04 6.05 16.98
C TRP A 207 9.89 5.14 16.09
N LYS A 208 10.96 5.65 15.50
CA LYS A 208 11.90 4.87 14.67
C LYS A 208 12.53 3.75 15.48
N GLN A 209 12.94 4.02 16.72
CA GLN A 209 13.49 2.99 17.61
C GLN A 209 12.45 1.89 17.87
N TYR A 210 11.21 2.27 18.17
CA TYR A 210 10.14 1.31 18.43
C TYR A 210 9.81 0.45 17.20
N TRP A 211 9.68 1.05 16.02
CA TRP A 211 9.50 0.30 14.76
C TRP A 211 10.58 -0.77 14.57
N ARG A 212 11.85 -0.38 14.75
CA ARG A 212 12.99 -1.30 14.64
C ARG A 212 12.92 -2.44 15.66
N ARG A 213 12.42 -2.19 16.88
CA ARG A 213 12.23 -3.24 17.89
C ARG A 213 11.16 -4.23 17.47
N ILE A 214 9.99 -3.76 17.03
CA ILE A 214 8.91 -4.61 16.55
C ILE A 214 9.42 -5.53 15.43
N VAL A 215 10.06 -4.94 14.41
CA VAL A 215 10.62 -5.72 13.29
C VAL A 215 11.64 -6.75 13.78
N LYS A 216 12.51 -6.39 14.72
CA LYS A 216 13.50 -7.31 15.29
C LYS A 216 12.84 -8.50 15.99
N VAL A 217 11.85 -8.25 16.83
CA VAL A 217 11.14 -9.28 17.61
C VAL A 217 10.32 -10.18 16.69
N MET A 218 9.55 -9.61 15.77
CA MET A 218 8.80 -10.41 14.80
C MET A 218 9.71 -11.26 13.93
N ARG A 219 10.91 -10.77 13.58
CA ARG A 219 11.92 -11.53 12.82
C ARG A 219 12.67 -12.58 13.63
N SER A 220 12.62 -12.57 14.97
CA SER A 220 13.25 -13.62 15.79
C SER A 220 12.40 -14.88 15.92
N VAL A 221 11.11 -14.81 15.58
CA VAL A 221 10.23 -15.98 15.56
C VAL A 221 10.63 -16.94 14.43
N GLU A 222 10.80 -18.21 14.77
CA GLU A 222 11.21 -19.24 13.82
C GLU A 222 10.17 -19.45 12.72
N GLY A 223 10.63 -19.68 11.48
CA GLY A 223 9.75 -19.94 10.34
C GLY A 223 9.13 -18.70 9.69
N GLN A 224 9.27 -17.52 10.31
CA GLN A 224 8.74 -16.28 9.75
C GLN A 224 9.46 -15.87 8.44
N LYS A 225 8.70 -15.27 7.53
CA LYS A 225 9.14 -14.70 6.25
C LYS A 225 8.41 -13.39 5.96
N PHE A 226 8.05 -12.64 7.00
CA PHE A 226 7.30 -11.41 6.90
C PHE A 226 8.07 -10.36 6.10
N ARG A 227 7.31 -9.49 5.45
CA ARG A 227 7.82 -8.26 4.83
C ARG A 227 7.16 -7.07 5.49
N PHE A 228 7.94 -6.07 5.86
CA PHE A 228 7.45 -4.87 6.53
C PHE A 228 7.26 -3.73 5.52
N ASP A 229 6.03 -3.22 5.47
CA ASP A 229 5.59 -2.17 4.58
C ASP A 229 5.47 -0.84 5.34
N PHE A 230 6.36 0.11 5.04
CA PHE A 230 6.34 1.45 5.62
C PHE A 230 5.42 2.34 4.76
N ALA A 231 4.20 2.59 5.25
CA ALA A 231 3.14 3.24 4.50
C ALA A 231 2.66 4.54 5.18
N PRO A 232 3.17 5.72 4.77
CA PRO A 232 2.62 7.01 5.20
C PRO A 232 1.34 7.38 4.41
N SER A 233 0.59 8.36 4.90
CA SER A 233 -0.42 9.08 4.11
C SER A 233 0.28 9.98 3.07
N ARG A 234 -0.32 10.11 1.87
CA ARG A 234 0.19 10.99 0.81
C ARG A 234 0.34 12.45 1.27
N GLY A 235 1.50 13.02 0.96
CA GLY A 235 1.81 14.42 1.22
C GLY A 235 2.46 14.63 2.59
N MET A 236 2.42 15.87 3.07
CA MET A 236 3.03 16.22 4.35
C MET A 236 2.25 15.67 5.55
N ASP A 237 0.93 15.88 5.56
CA ASP A 237 0.08 15.76 6.77
C ASP A 237 0.65 16.58 7.95
N ALA A 238 1.01 15.98 9.09
CA ALA A 238 1.50 16.70 10.26
C ALA A 238 3.04 16.75 10.37
N ILE A 239 3.76 15.80 9.76
CA ILE A 239 5.22 15.73 9.71
C ILE A 239 5.67 15.13 8.38
N PRO A 240 6.73 15.64 7.72
CA PRO A 240 7.29 14.99 6.54
C PRO A 240 7.59 13.51 6.80
N TRP A 241 6.87 12.60 6.15
CA TRP A 241 7.03 11.16 6.42
C TRP A 241 8.46 10.62 6.29
N PRO A 242 9.39 11.18 5.48
CA PRO A 242 10.77 10.71 5.48
C PRO A 242 11.49 10.89 6.82
N GLU A 243 11.07 11.81 7.68
CA GLU A 243 11.61 11.99 9.03
C GLU A 243 11.30 10.80 9.95
N CYS A 244 10.26 10.04 9.60
CA CYS A 244 9.83 8.84 10.30
C CYS A 244 10.47 7.57 9.74
N TYR A 245 11.22 7.63 8.63
CA TYR A 245 11.75 6.42 8.00
C TYR A 245 12.76 5.69 8.92
N PRO A 246 12.52 4.41 9.30
CA PRO A 246 13.30 3.72 10.32
C PRO A 246 14.57 3.02 9.80
N GLY A 247 14.79 3.01 8.48
CA GLY A 247 16.00 2.51 7.82
C GLY A 247 15.79 1.30 6.90
N ASP A 248 16.70 1.15 5.93
CA ASP A 248 16.61 0.14 4.86
C ASP A 248 16.71 -1.31 5.34
N ASP A 249 17.31 -1.55 6.50
CA ASP A 249 17.49 -2.88 7.06
C ASP A 249 16.21 -3.45 7.71
N VAL A 250 15.26 -2.58 8.05
CA VAL A 250 14.00 -2.95 8.73
C VAL A 250 12.74 -2.69 7.89
N VAL A 251 12.89 -2.11 6.69
CA VAL A 251 11.79 -1.88 5.75
C VAL A 251 12.00 -2.69 4.50
N ASP A 252 10.99 -3.45 4.09
CA ASP A 252 11.04 -4.30 2.90
C ASP A 252 10.29 -3.66 1.70
N ILE A 253 9.26 -2.86 1.98
CA ILE A 253 8.40 -2.20 0.99
C ILE A 253 8.17 -0.75 1.43
N ILE A 254 8.19 0.19 0.48
CA ILE A 254 7.79 1.58 0.72
C ILE A 254 6.36 1.75 0.20
N GLY A 255 5.38 1.74 1.09
CA GLY A 255 3.98 1.94 0.77
C GLY A 255 3.59 3.40 0.72
N MET A 256 2.32 3.65 0.40
CA MET A 256 1.68 4.96 0.47
C MET A 256 0.17 4.77 0.50
N ASP A 257 -0.49 5.41 1.47
CA ASP A 257 -1.94 5.51 1.52
C ASP A 257 -2.38 6.78 0.76
N ALA A 258 -3.13 6.58 -0.32
CA ALA A 258 -3.39 7.61 -1.32
C ALA A 258 -4.90 7.75 -1.59
N TYR A 259 -5.51 8.75 -0.97
CA TYR A 259 -6.91 9.10 -1.21
C TYR A 259 -7.07 10.36 -2.05
N ASP A 260 -8.19 10.47 -2.76
CA ASP A 260 -8.56 11.65 -3.55
C ASP A 260 -8.97 12.86 -2.66
N GLN A 261 -7.96 13.54 -2.13
CA GLN A 261 -8.09 14.64 -1.18
C GLN A 261 -6.87 15.59 -1.21
N PRO A 262 -6.91 16.77 -0.58
CA PRO A 262 -8.10 17.48 -0.11
C PRO A 262 -9.04 17.87 -1.27
N HIS A 263 -10.20 18.44 -0.92
CA HIS A 263 -11.15 18.91 -1.91
C HIS A 263 -10.50 19.92 -2.87
N GLY A 264 -10.65 19.70 -4.18
CA GLY A 264 -10.14 20.55 -5.24
C GLY A 264 -8.73 20.23 -5.73
N LEU A 265 -7.97 19.40 -5.02
CA LEU A 265 -6.60 19.04 -5.42
C LEU A 265 -6.63 18.00 -6.56
N GLY A 266 -6.16 18.38 -7.75
CA GLY A 266 -6.11 17.51 -8.91
C GLY A 266 -5.06 16.41 -8.79
N PHE A 267 -5.20 15.35 -9.60
CA PHE A 267 -4.27 14.22 -9.56
C PHE A 267 -2.81 14.63 -9.83
N ASP A 268 -2.57 15.53 -10.79
CA ASP A 268 -1.20 15.96 -11.13
C ASP A 268 -0.56 16.79 -10.01
N GLU A 269 -1.38 17.52 -9.26
CA GLU A 269 -0.94 18.20 -8.04
C GLU A 269 -0.62 17.17 -6.94
N GLN A 270 -1.44 16.13 -6.77
CA GLN A 270 -1.16 15.02 -5.85
C GLN A 270 0.13 14.24 -6.20
N VAL A 271 0.50 14.21 -7.49
CA VAL A 271 1.77 13.64 -7.94
C VAL A 271 2.95 14.54 -7.60
N SER A 272 2.82 15.84 -7.85
CA SER A 272 3.93 16.80 -7.81
C SER A 272 4.12 17.50 -6.47
N GLU A 273 3.15 17.42 -5.55
CA GLU A 273 3.25 18.03 -4.23
C GLU A 273 4.42 17.46 -3.41
N PRO A 274 4.94 18.22 -2.43
CA PRO A 274 5.93 17.72 -1.49
C PRO A 274 5.47 16.44 -0.81
N TYR A 275 6.32 15.41 -0.83
CA TYR A 275 6.05 14.11 -0.22
C TYR A 275 4.85 13.35 -0.82
N GLY A 276 4.39 13.77 -2.01
CA GLY A 276 3.32 13.14 -2.80
C GLY A 276 3.76 11.90 -3.59
N LEU A 277 2.97 11.52 -4.62
CA LEU A 277 3.16 10.24 -5.32
C LEU A 277 4.50 10.14 -6.06
N ARG A 278 4.98 11.22 -6.70
CA ARG A 278 6.29 11.20 -7.37
C ARG A 278 7.42 11.02 -6.36
N TYR A 279 7.36 11.77 -5.25
CA TYR A 279 8.37 11.69 -4.19
C TYR A 279 8.43 10.28 -3.60
N HIS A 280 7.27 9.64 -3.36
CA HIS A 280 7.17 8.24 -2.92
C HIS A 280 7.93 7.27 -3.82
N VAL A 281 7.64 7.31 -5.13
CA VAL A 281 8.31 6.44 -6.11
C VAL A 281 9.81 6.70 -6.16
N ASP A 282 10.23 7.95 -6.14
CA ASP A 282 11.64 8.32 -6.23
C ASP A 282 12.41 7.95 -4.96
N PHE A 283 11.78 8.09 -3.79
CA PHE A 283 12.31 7.63 -2.51
C PHE A 283 12.50 6.10 -2.52
N ALA A 284 11.48 5.34 -2.90
CA ALA A 284 11.58 3.89 -2.98
C ALA A 284 12.69 3.44 -3.95
N ARG A 285 12.79 4.09 -5.12
CA ARG A 285 13.86 3.83 -6.09
C ARG A 285 15.25 4.13 -5.49
N LYS A 286 15.42 5.25 -4.79
CA LYS A 286 16.67 5.63 -4.14
C LYS A 286 17.10 4.60 -3.08
N HIS A 287 16.14 4.02 -2.37
CA HIS A 287 16.37 3.00 -1.34
C HIS A 287 16.38 1.56 -1.87
N GLY A 288 16.19 1.36 -3.18
CA GLY A 288 16.18 0.04 -3.82
C GLY A 288 15.02 -0.85 -3.36
N LYS A 289 13.87 -0.25 -2.99
CA LYS A 289 12.70 -0.96 -2.46
C LYS A 289 11.54 -0.96 -3.46
N PRO A 290 10.72 -2.03 -3.51
CA PRO A 290 9.45 -1.99 -4.22
C PRO A 290 8.49 -1.01 -3.57
N ILE A 291 7.52 -0.52 -4.36
CA ILE A 291 6.41 0.30 -3.86
C ILE A 291 5.13 -0.53 -3.67
N SER A 292 4.24 -0.06 -2.81
CA SER A 292 2.87 -0.55 -2.66
C SER A 292 1.87 0.60 -2.49
N TYR A 293 0.59 0.29 -2.62
CA TYR A 293 -0.52 1.16 -2.21
C TYR A 293 -1.47 0.37 -1.31
N PRO A 294 -1.18 0.27 0.00
CA PRO A 294 -2.02 -0.47 0.95
C PRO A 294 -3.42 0.11 1.05
N GLU A 295 -3.55 1.42 0.93
CA GLU A 295 -4.84 2.07 0.78
C GLU A 295 -4.86 3.03 -0.39
N TRP A 296 -5.90 2.94 -1.21
CA TRP A 296 -6.25 4.02 -2.10
C TRP A 296 -7.74 4.04 -2.38
N GLY A 297 -8.25 5.19 -2.79
CA GLY A 297 -9.67 5.34 -3.12
C GLY A 297 -10.11 6.78 -3.30
N LEU A 298 -11.40 6.94 -3.55
CA LEU A 298 -12.02 8.26 -3.61
C LEU A 298 -12.11 8.86 -2.20
N PHE A 299 -12.38 10.16 -2.11
CA PHE A 299 -12.70 10.75 -0.82
C PHE A 299 -13.39 12.11 -0.99
N ARG A 300 -12.68 13.21 -0.74
CA ARG A 300 -13.25 14.55 -0.61
C ARG A 300 -13.64 15.17 -1.94
N ASN A 301 -13.13 14.64 -3.05
CA ASN A 301 -13.50 15.03 -4.41
C ASN A 301 -14.69 14.22 -4.98
N GLY A 302 -15.27 13.30 -4.21
CA GLY A 302 -16.47 12.53 -4.57
C GLY A 302 -16.25 11.53 -5.71
N ASP A 303 -17.29 11.31 -6.52
CA ASP A 303 -17.30 10.38 -7.66
C ASP A 303 -16.39 10.85 -8.82
N ASN A 304 -15.07 10.75 -8.60
CA ASN A 304 -14.05 11.33 -9.46
C ASN A 304 -13.43 10.29 -10.41
N ILE A 305 -13.98 10.21 -11.62
CA ILE A 305 -13.47 9.32 -12.68
C ILE A 305 -12.04 9.65 -13.10
N ARG A 306 -11.61 10.91 -13.00
CA ARG A 306 -10.26 11.33 -13.41
C ARG A 306 -9.23 10.75 -12.45
N TYR A 307 -9.47 10.89 -11.14
CA TYR A 307 -8.62 10.29 -10.13
C TYR A 307 -8.54 8.77 -10.29
N MET A 308 -9.69 8.10 -10.42
CA MET A 308 -9.77 6.65 -10.58
C MET A 308 -8.95 6.15 -11.79
N LEU A 309 -9.13 6.79 -12.95
CA LEU A 309 -8.37 6.45 -14.16
C LEU A 309 -6.86 6.68 -13.97
N ARG A 310 -6.49 7.82 -13.38
CA ARG A 310 -5.10 8.24 -13.26
C ARG A 310 -4.33 7.41 -12.23
N MET A 311 -4.95 7.03 -11.11
CA MET A 311 -4.34 6.07 -10.16
C MET A 311 -4.10 4.71 -10.80
N LEU A 312 -5.09 4.17 -11.55
CA LEU A 312 -4.91 2.90 -12.26
C LEU A 312 -3.79 2.98 -13.30
N ALA A 313 -3.72 4.07 -14.07
CA ALA A 313 -2.63 4.31 -15.03
C ALA A 313 -1.27 4.47 -14.34
N TRP A 314 -1.23 5.18 -13.21
CA TRP A 314 -0.02 5.35 -12.40
C TRP A 314 0.53 4.02 -11.90
N MET A 315 -0.34 3.13 -11.43
CA MET A 315 0.05 1.78 -11.00
C MET A 315 0.42 0.88 -12.19
N ASP A 316 -0.19 1.06 -13.35
CA ASP A 316 0.24 0.37 -14.58
C ASP A 316 1.63 0.83 -15.05
N GLU A 317 1.99 2.10 -14.83
CA GLU A 317 3.31 2.65 -15.13
C GLU A 317 4.38 2.18 -14.12
N HIS A 318 4.12 2.36 -12.83
CA HIS A 318 5.13 2.19 -11.77
C HIS A 318 5.19 0.77 -11.20
N LYS A 319 4.23 -0.08 -11.54
CA LYS A 319 4.19 -1.50 -11.20
C LYS A 319 4.41 -1.79 -9.70
N PRO A 320 3.55 -1.28 -8.80
CA PRO A 320 3.65 -1.63 -7.38
C PRO A 320 3.60 -3.14 -7.17
N LEU A 321 4.25 -3.61 -6.11
CA LEU A 321 4.19 -5.01 -5.68
C LEU A 321 2.73 -5.43 -5.48
N TYR A 322 1.96 -4.57 -4.81
CA TYR A 322 0.51 -4.71 -4.70
C TYR A 322 -0.20 -3.36 -4.53
N ASN A 323 -1.51 -3.37 -4.74
CA ASN A 323 -2.41 -2.29 -4.39
C ASN A 323 -3.75 -2.82 -3.88
N THR A 324 -4.40 -2.06 -2.99
CA THR A 324 -5.69 -2.43 -2.41
C THR A 324 -6.61 -1.21 -2.34
N ILE A 325 -7.77 -1.32 -3.00
CA ILE A 325 -8.79 -0.25 -2.93
C ILE A 325 -9.56 -0.37 -1.60
N THR A 326 -9.76 0.76 -0.92
CA THR A 326 -10.57 0.80 0.30
C THR A 326 -12.04 0.89 -0.07
N ASP A 327 -12.78 -0.21 0.10
CA ASP A 327 -14.11 -0.34 -0.50
C ASP A 327 -15.25 -0.24 0.53
N TYR A 328 -15.52 0.99 0.95
CA TYR A 328 -16.73 1.43 1.67
C TYR A 328 -16.89 2.94 1.44
N CYS A 329 -18.08 3.53 1.68
CA CYS A 329 -18.25 4.98 1.47
C CYS A 329 -17.47 5.81 2.49
N PRO A 330 -16.78 6.90 2.06
CA PRO A 330 -16.86 7.53 0.73
C PRO A 330 -15.83 7.04 -0.30
N HIS A 331 -15.01 6.05 0.04
CA HIS A 331 -13.82 5.68 -0.73
C HIS A 331 -14.05 4.70 -1.88
N GLY A 332 -14.97 3.77 -1.65
CA GLY A 332 -15.13 2.58 -2.46
C GLY A 332 -15.78 2.81 -3.81
N VAL A 333 -15.81 1.74 -4.59
CA VAL A 333 -16.40 1.63 -5.92
C VAL A 333 -17.49 0.56 -5.99
N TRP A 334 -17.37 -0.52 -5.22
CA TRP A 334 -18.34 -1.61 -5.28
C TRP A 334 -19.31 -1.56 -4.11
N LEU A 335 -18.82 -1.45 -2.88
CA LEU A 335 -19.66 -1.30 -1.69
C LEU A 335 -20.16 0.13 -1.46
N CYS A 336 -19.63 1.12 -2.19
CA CYS A 336 -20.11 2.49 -2.11
C CYS A 336 -20.99 2.88 -3.30
N SER A 337 -22.27 3.15 -3.04
CA SER A 337 -23.23 3.59 -4.06
C SER A 337 -23.04 5.04 -4.51
N ASP A 338 -22.29 5.84 -3.76
CA ASP A 338 -22.13 7.28 -4.02
C ASP A 338 -21.13 7.58 -5.14
N ASN A 339 -20.41 6.56 -5.62
CA ASN A 339 -19.37 6.66 -6.65
C ASN A 339 -19.72 5.90 -7.95
N PRO A 340 -20.92 6.04 -8.54
CA PRO A 340 -21.37 5.18 -9.64
C PRO A 340 -20.54 5.30 -10.92
N ARG A 341 -19.97 6.48 -11.22
CA ARG A 341 -19.18 6.68 -12.45
C ARG A 341 -17.80 6.05 -12.30
N ALA A 342 -17.14 6.26 -11.16
CA ALA A 342 -15.86 5.63 -10.87
C ALA A 342 -16.00 4.12 -10.74
N ALA A 343 -17.11 3.63 -10.17
CA ALA A 343 -17.44 2.21 -10.11
C ALA A 343 -17.54 1.57 -11.50
N ALA A 344 -18.28 2.21 -12.41
CA ALA A 344 -18.40 1.74 -13.79
C ALA A 344 -17.03 1.68 -14.49
N LEU A 345 -16.21 2.72 -14.32
CA LEU A 345 -14.87 2.77 -14.90
C LEU A 345 -13.95 1.67 -14.33
N TYR A 346 -13.88 1.55 -13.00
CA TYR A 346 -13.06 0.56 -12.32
C TYR A 346 -13.44 -0.86 -12.77
N ARG A 347 -14.74 -1.15 -12.82
CA ARG A 347 -15.27 -2.43 -13.29
C ARG A 347 -14.86 -2.73 -14.73
N VAL A 348 -15.01 -1.78 -15.65
CA VAL A 348 -14.63 -1.99 -17.07
C VAL A 348 -13.15 -2.28 -17.21
N LEU A 349 -12.29 -1.51 -16.53
CA LEU A 349 -10.84 -1.65 -16.65
C LEU A 349 -10.31 -2.94 -16.03
N LEU A 350 -10.93 -3.45 -14.96
CA LEU A 350 -10.44 -4.63 -14.22
C LEU A 350 -11.16 -5.93 -14.58
N SER A 351 -12.34 -5.86 -15.22
CA SER A 351 -13.04 -7.06 -15.71
C SER A 351 -12.58 -7.53 -17.09
N THR A 352 -11.87 -6.68 -17.84
CA THR A 352 -11.40 -7.04 -19.17
C THR A 352 -10.09 -7.81 -19.04
N PRO A 353 -10.02 -9.12 -19.38
CA PRO A 353 -8.74 -9.80 -19.48
C PRO A 353 -7.92 -9.06 -20.54
N TYR A 354 -6.69 -8.68 -20.21
CA TYR A 354 -5.73 -8.18 -21.20
C TYR A 354 -5.65 -9.23 -22.31
N LEU A 355 -6.36 -9.00 -23.42
CA LEU A 355 -6.18 -9.84 -24.60
C LEU A 355 -4.69 -9.77 -24.96
N PRO A 356 -4.03 -10.90 -25.22
CA PRO A 356 -2.68 -10.88 -25.75
C PRO A 356 -2.67 -9.95 -26.96
N ARG A 357 -1.69 -9.04 -26.99
CA ARG A 357 -1.43 -8.21 -28.17
C ARG A 357 -1.41 -9.17 -29.37
N PRO A 358 -2.18 -8.94 -30.45
CA PRO A 358 -2.03 -9.74 -31.66
C PRO A 358 -0.56 -9.71 -32.03
N GLU A 359 0.08 -10.87 -32.11
CA GLU A 359 1.41 -10.93 -32.71
C GLU A 359 1.29 -10.32 -34.11
N PRO A 360 2.26 -9.48 -34.54
CA PRO A 360 2.31 -9.07 -35.94
C PRO A 360 2.28 -10.36 -36.76
N GLY A 361 1.19 -10.57 -37.50
CA GLY A 361 1.12 -11.68 -38.43
C GLY A 361 2.33 -11.62 -39.36
N PRO A 362 2.81 -12.76 -39.88
CA PRO A 362 3.93 -12.77 -40.79
C PRO A 362 3.67 -11.76 -41.91
N SER A 363 4.63 -10.85 -42.09
CA SER A 363 4.60 -9.87 -43.17
C SER A 363 4.47 -10.63 -44.49
N VAL A 364 3.29 -10.57 -45.09
CA VAL A 364 3.08 -11.04 -46.46
C VAL A 364 4.00 -10.19 -47.35
N PRO A 365 4.93 -10.79 -48.11
CA PRO A 365 5.71 -10.05 -49.07
C PRO A 365 4.76 -9.36 -50.05
N ALA A 366 4.91 -8.05 -50.22
CA ALA A 366 4.19 -7.34 -51.27
C ALA A 366 4.57 -7.94 -52.62
N GLU A 367 3.59 -8.44 -53.37
CA GLU A 367 3.78 -8.81 -54.76
C GLU A 367 4.18 -7.56 -55.56
N PRO A 368 5.10 -7.69 -56.53
CA PRO A 368 5.54 -6.56 -57.33
C PRO A 368 4.41 -6.05 -58.24
N ASP A 369 4.11 -4.77 -58.08
CA ASP A 369 3.17 -3.98 -58.86
C ASP A 369 3.55 -4.04 -60.35
N THR A 370 2.66 -4.58 -61.19
CA THR A 370 2.82 -4.54 -62.65
C THR A 370 1.62 -3.83 -63.29
N ASP A 371 1.91 -2.59 -63.68
CA ASP A 371 1.32 -1.70 -64.69
C ASP A 371 -0.15 -1.21 -64.61
N PRO A 372 -0.38 0.07 -64.97
CA PRO A 372 -1.66 0.76 -64.80
C PRO A 372 -2.59 0.57 -66.01
N LYS A 373 -3.89 0.35 -65.75
CA LYS A 373 -4.96 0.41 -66.77
C LYS A 373 -6.02 1.47 -66.40
N PRO A 374 -6.55 2.25 -67.38
CA PRO A 374 -7.08 3.58 -67.11
C PRO A 374 -8.54 3.64 -66.67
N ALA A 375 -8.84 4.80 -66.08
CA ALA A 375 -10.08 5.20 -65.43
C ALA A 375 -11.34 5.11 -66.32
N SER A 376 -12.46 4.76 -65.68
CA SER A 376 -13.81 4.96 -66.21
C SER A 376 -14.73 5.56 -65.14
N GLY A 377 -15.22 6.77 -65.43
CA GLY A 377 -16.59 7.28 -65.22
C GLY A 377 -17.19 7.40 -63.79
N PRO A 378 -17.84 8.53 -63.45
CA PRO A 378 -18.31 8.79 -62.08
C PRO A 378 -19.65 8.13 -61.76
N ALA A 379 -19.72 7.45 -60.60
CA ALA A 379 -20.98 7.01 -59.99
C ALA A 379 -21.53 8.10 -59.05
N ARG A 380 -22.85 8.29 -59.13
CA ARG A 380 -23.68 9.32 -58.46
C ARG A 380 -23.61 9.18 -56.91
N PRO A 381 -23.61 10.28 -56.12
CA PRO A 381 -23.61 10.19 -54.66
C PRO A 381 -24.98 9.76 -54.13
N ALA A 382 -25.01 8.72 -53.30
CA ALA A 382 -26.17 8.40 -52.47
C ALA A 382 -26.19 9.32 -51.24
N THR A 383 -27.32 9.97 -50.99
CA THR A 383 -27.57 10.84 -49.83
C THR A 383 -27.66 10.01 -48.55
N PRO A 384 -26.87 10.28 -47.50
CA PRO A 384 -27.05 9.62 -46.21
C PRO A 384 -28.29 10.14 -45.47
N ALA A 385 -29.11 9.21 -44.96
CA ALA A 385 -30.21 9.51 -44.06
C ALA A 385 -29.69 10.15 -42.74
N ALA A 386 -30.41 11.14 -42.22
CA ALA A 386 -30.05 11.90 -41.05
C ALA A 386 -30.01 11.03 -39.77
N LEU A 387 -28.91 11.15 -39.02
CA LEU A 387 -28.76 10.61 -37.66
C LEU A 387 -29.60 11.44 -36.66
N PRO A 388 -30.18 10.81 -35.62
CA PRO A 388 -30.92 11.53 -34.58
C PRO A 388 -30.01 12.54 -33.84
N SER A 389 -30.53 13.75 -33.62
CA SER A 389 -29.74 14.95 -33.27
C SER A 389 -29.35 15.12 -31.81
N GLU A 390 -29.36 14.06 -30.98
CA GLU A 390 -28.84 14.15 -29.61
C GLU A 390 -27.97 12.94 -29.29
N LEU A 391 -26.66 13.14 -29.41
CA LEU A 391 -25.66 12.24 -28.86
C LEU A 391 -25.68 12.37 -27.32
N PRO A 392 -25.61 11.27 -26.55
CA PRO A 392 -25.36 11.36 -25.11
C PRO A 392 -24.05 12.12 -24.87
N GLN A 393 -23.96 12.87 -23.77
CA GLN A 393 -22.77 13.64 -23.41
C GLN A 393 -21.54 12.72 -23.24
N CYS A 394 -20.84 12.43 -24.33
CA CYS A 394 -19.59 11.71 -24.32
C CYS A 394 -18.49 12.75 -24.03
N THR A 395 -17.82 12.62 -22.89
CA THR A 395 -16.65 13.45 -22.57
C THR A 395 -15.43 12.80 -23.22
N PRO A 396 -14.68 13.50 -24.10
CA PRO A 396 -13.40 13.01 -24.56
C PRO A 396 -12.44 12.93 -23.37
N VAL A 397 -11.95 11.74 -23.07
CA VAL A 397 -10.84 11.56 -22.15
C VAL A 397 -9.58 11.54 -23.00
N ASP A 398 -8.79 12.62 -22.97
CA ASP A 398 -7.47 12.61 -23.62
C ASP A 398 -6.56 11.66 -22.84
N LEU A 399 -6.28 10.52 -23.43
CA LEU A 399 -5.41 9.50 -22.89
C LEU A 399 -3.98 9.85 -23.25
N GLU A 400 -3.10 9.96 -22.26
CA GLU A 400 -1.68 10.22 -22.49
C GLU A 400 -1.03 9.14 -23.36
N LYS A 401 0.08 9.49 -24.02
CA LYS A 401 0.79 8.67 -25.04
C LYS A 401 1.02 7.21 -24.64
N GLY A 402 1.19 6.91 -23.35
CA GLY A 402 1.38 5.54 -22.86
C GLY A 402 0.16 4.62 -23.01
N LEU A 403 -1.07 5.16 -22.90
CA LEU A 403 -2.30 4.37 -23.03
C LEU A 403 -2.75 4.23 -24.49
N LYS A 404 -2.46 5.22 -25.35
CA LYS A 404 -2.73 5.17 -26.80
C LYS A 404 -2.08 3.95 -27.48
N GLN A 405 -0.87 3.58 -27.04
CA GLN A 405 -0.16 2.40 -27.56
C GLN A 405 -0.72 1.04 -27.11
N ARG A 406 -1.58 1.00 -26.07
CA ARG A 406 -2.10 -0.26 -25.50
C ARG A 406 -3.57 -0.54 -25.83
N VAL A 407 -4.36 0.45 -26.26
CA VAL A 407 -5.82 0.27 -26.44
C VAL A 407 -6.34 0.68 -27.83
N GLY A 408 -5.49 1.13 -28.76
CA GLY A 408 -5.96 1.66 -30.03
C GLY A 408 -6.59 3.05 -29.87
N ASP A 409 -6.61 3.82 -30.96
CA ASP A 409 -6.53 5.29 -30.91
C ASP A 409 -7.76 6.07 -30.40
N SER A 410 -8.78 5.45 -29.82
CA SER A 410 -9.77 6.21 -29.04
C SER A 410 -10.61 5.31 -28.12
N LEU A 411 -10.62 5.64 -26.83
CA LEU A 411 -11.56 5.06 -25.87
C LEU A 411 -12.59 6.15 -25.55
N THR A 412 -13.74 6.09 -26.24
CA THR A 412 -14.86 7.01 -25.97
C THR A 412 -15.77 6.35 -24.94
N LEU A 413 -15.73 6.84 -23.70
CA LEU A 413 -16.59 6.35 -22.62
C LEU A 413 -17.90 7.15 -22.64
N CYS A 414 -18.96 6.57 -23.17
CA CYS A 414 -20.29 7.17 -23.14
C CYS A 414 -21.07 6.59 -21.94
N LEU A 415 -21.30 7.41 -20.91
CA LEU A 415 -22.12 7.06 -19.76
C LEU A 415 -23.58 7.42 -20.07
N GLN A 416 -24.45 6.42 -20.12
CA GLN A 416 -25.88 6.63 -20.31
C GLN A 416 -26.54 6.92 -18.95
N GLN A 417 -26.98 8.15 -18.74
CA GLN A 417 -27.71 8.54 -17.53
C GLN A 417 -29.15 7.98 -17.62
N ALA A 418 -29.45 6.92 -16.86
CA ALA A 418 -30.83 6.49 -16.68
C ALA A 418 -31.56 7.50 -15.79
N ARG A 419 -32.37 8.40 -16.38
CA ARG A 419 -33.31 9.22 -15.61
C ARG A 419 -34.36 8.29 -14.99
N SER A 420 -34.44 8.24 -13.65
CA SER A 420 -35.55 7.57 -12.99
C SER A 420 -36.84 8.33 -13.30
N ARG A 421 -37.86 7.60 -13.75
CA ARG A 421 -39.22 8.14 -13.88
C ARG A 421 -39.79 8.23 -12.47
N ARG A 422 -40.19 9.44 -12.06
CA ARG A 422 -41.05 9.66 -10.90
C ARG A 422 -42.46 9.14 -11.17
#